data_AF-A0A0J8FYT3-F1
#
_entry.id   AF-A0A0J8FYT3-F1
#
_cell.length_a   1.000
_cell.length_b   1.000
_cell.length_c   1.000
_cell.angle_alpha   90.00
_cell.angle_beta   90.00
_cell.angle_gamma   90.00
#
_symmetry.space_group_name_H-M   'P 1'
#
loop_
_entity.id
_entity.type
_entity.pdbx_description
1 polymer ?
#
loop_
_entity_poly.entity_id
_entity_poly.type
_entity_poly.pdbx_seq_one_letter_code
_entity_poly.pdbx_strand_id
1 'polypeptide(L)'
;MIKRNLLVMGLAVLLSACGFQLRGTGTQELAIKELDVSARNAYGETVTQLRQVLESSGVHVYTGATYKLFLADEKETQRNLSYASAGRASDIELSTELTFQVQGRDQLPLMGDKIQVQKVVSHDGNNLVGSDSEIIQVRKEMRRELVQRMILRLQLLSPQQLEILQRTADDKAKADADALKAAQEYENNTPKQSPVEVPAE
;
A
#
# COMPACT_ATOMS: atom_id res chain seq x y z
N MET A 1 0.91 39.50 42.02
CA MET A 1 1.25 38.19 41.41
C MET A 1 0.02 37.32 41.11
N ILE A 2 -1.03 37.34 41.95
CA ILE A 2 -2.29 36.60 41.74
C ILE A 2 -2.96 36.86 40.36
N LYS A 3 -2.98 38.12 39.88
CA LYS A 3 -3.67 38.50 38.63
C LYS A 3 -3.05 37.89 37.37
N ARG A 4 -1.74 37.60 37.39
CA ARG A 4 -1.01 37.02 36.25
C ARG A 4 -1.24 35.51 36.16
N ASN A 5 -1.36 34.84 37.31
CA ASN A 5 -1.66 33.40 37.37
C ASN A 5 -3.12 33.11 36.97
N LEU A 6 -4.06 34.02 37.29
CA LEU A 6 -5.47 33.86 36.91
C LEU A 6 -5.67 33.87 35.38
N LEU A 7 -4.90 34.71 34.67
CA LEU A 7 -4.96 34.81 33.21
C LEU A 7 -4.43 33.54 32.52
N VAL A 8 -3.34 32.97 33.02
CA VAL A 8 -2.74 31.73 32.47
C VAL A 8 -3.68 30.54 32.69
N MET A 9 -4.34 30.46 33.84
CA MET A 9 -5.30 29.39 34.13
C MET A 9 -6.55 29.48 33.24
N GLY A 10 -7.05 30.69 33.00
CA GLY A 10 -8.17 30.93 32.09
C GLY A 10 -7.85 30.53 30.64
N LEU A 11 -6.64 30.84 30.16
CA LEU A 11 -6.21 30.48 28.80
C LEU A 11 -6.09 28.95 28.64
N ALA A 12 -5.58 28.23 29.64
CA ALA A 12 -5.47 26.77 29.60
C ALA A 12 -6.84 26.07 29.53
N VAL A 13 -7.86 26.58 30.23
CA VAL A 13 -9.23 26.05 30.19
C VAL A 13 -9.88 26.31 28.83
N LEU A 14 -9.69 27.50 28.26
CA LEU A 14 -10.18 27.83 26.91
C LEU A 14 -9.54 26.94 25.82
N LEU A 15 -8.26 26.60 25.96
CA LEU A 15 -7.58 25.66 25.06
C LEU A 15 -8.12 24.22 25.19
N SER A 16 -8.49 23.78 26.40
CA SER A 16 -9.08 22.45 26.62
C SER A 16 -10.50 22.30 26.06
N ALA A 17 -11.24 23.40 25.91
CA ALA A 17 -12.58 23.41 25.32
C ALA A 17 -12.56 23.15 23.80
N CYS A 18 -11.42 23.28 23.13
CA CYS A 18 -11.27 22.98 21.71
C CYS A 18 -11.17 21.46 21.42
N GLY A 19 -11.22 20.59 22.42
CA GLY A 19 -11.26 19.13 22.24
C GLY A 19 -9.99 18.54 21.63
N PHE A 20 -8.91 19.32 21.50
CA PHE A 20 -7.60 18.83 21.06
C PHE A 20 -7.01 17.94 22.14
N GLN A 21 -7.11 16.62 21.94
CA GLN A 21 -6.38 15.65 22.73
C GLN A 21 -4.95 15.54 22.20
N LEU A 22 -3.97 15.39 23.10
CA LEU A 22 -2.59 15.10 22.71
C LEU A 22 -2.57 13.79 21.92
N ARG A 23 -2.30 13.88 20.63
CA ARG A 23 -2.05 12.73 19.76
C ARG A 23 -0.73 12.10 20.21
N GLY A 24 -0.78 11.10 21.09
CA GLY A 24 0.44 10.45 21.58
C GLY A 24 0.31 9.59 22.84
N THR A 25 -0.83 9.61 23.55
CA THR A 25 -1.04 8.73 24.73
C THR A 25 -1.82 7.45 24.41
N GLY A 26 -2.38 7.35 23.20
CA GLY A 26 -2.82 6.09 22.61
C GLY A 26 -1.73 5.64 21.66
N THR A 27 -1.11 4.50 21.95
CA THR A 27 -0.27 3.76 21.02
C THR A 27 -0.98 3.75 19.66
N GLN A 28 -0.30 4.14 18.57
CA GLN A 28 -0.77 3.83 17.20
C GLN A 28 -0.61 2.33 16.99
N GLU A 29 -1.30 1.58 17.82
CA GLU A 29 -1.19 0.16 17.93
C GLU A 29 -1.97 -0.41 16.76
N LEU A 30 -1.22 -0.82 15.75
CA LEU A 30 -1.78 -1.63 14.69
C LEU A 30 -2.44 -2.84 15.36
N ALA A 31 -3.68 -3.11 14.98
CA ALA A 31 -4.42 -4.26 15.49
C ALA A 31 -3.73 -5.59 15.09
N ILE A 32 -2.93 -5.54 14.03
CA ILE A 32 -2.04 -6.60 13.58
C ILE A 32 -0.71 -6.48 14.32
N LYS A 33 -0.32 -7.54 15.04
CA LYS A 33 0.94 -7.60 15.81
C LYS A 33 2.10 -8.20 15.04
N GLU A 34 1.80 -9.05 14.07
CA GLU A 34 2.78 -9.83 13.32
C GLU A 34 2.43 -9.75 11.84
N LEU A 35 3.43 -9.47 10.99
CA LEU A 35 3.22 -9.29 9.57
C LEU A 35 4.48 -9.67 8.78
N ASP A 36 4.34 -10.48 7.73
CA ASP A 36 5.41 -10.69 6.76
C ASP A 36 5.32 -9.57 5.71
N VAL A 37 6.39 -8.81 5.51
CA VAL A 37 6.44 -7.76 4.50
C VAL A 37 7.41 -8.16 3.41
N SER A 38 6.89 -8.25 2.19
CA SER A 38 7.64 -8.61 1.00
C SER A 38 7.27 -7.69 -0.16
N ALA A 39 8.15 -7.59 -1.14
CA ALA A 39 7.96 -6.75 -2.30
C ALA A 39 8.54 -7.43 -3.54
N ARG A 40 7.98 -7.14 -4.71
CA ARG A 40 8.59 -7.51 -5.99
C ARG A 40 10.02 -6.97 -6.09
N ASN A 41 10.22 -5.71 -5.67
CA ASN A 41 11.55 -5.15 -5.45
C ASN A 41 11.95 -5.30 -3.97
N ALA A 42 12.57 -6.44 -3.63
CA ALA A 42 12.92 -6.78 -2.25
C ALA A 42 13.86 -5.78 -1.56
N TYR A 43 14.66 -5.03 -2.33
CA TYR A 43 15.61 -4.03 -1.86
C TYR A 43 15.15 -2.59 -2.11
N GLY A 44 13.88 -2.39 -2.49
CA GLY A 44 13.33 -1.06 -2.72
C GLY A 44 13.37 -0.19 -1.45
N GLU A 45 13.55 1.11 -1.62
CA GLU A 45 13.53 2.04 -0.49
C GLU A 45 12.16 2.05 0.21
N THR A 46 11.08 1.89 -0.55
CA THR A 46 9.70 1.90 -0.04
C THR A 46 9.44 0.73 0.91
N VAL A 47 9.88 -0.48 0.57
CA VAL A 47 9.72 -1.65 1.47
C VAL A 47 10.60 -1.51 2.72
N THR A 48 11.82 -0.98 2.58
CA THR A 48 12.73 -0.75 3.70
C THR A 48 12.17 0.27 4.69
N GLN A 49 11.69 1.40 4.19
CA GLN A 49 11.04 2.42 5.03
C GLN A 49 9.75 1.91 5.67
N LEU A 50 8.95 1.14 4.93
CA LEU A 50 7.71 0.56 5.47
C LEU A 50 8.00 -0.40 6.63
N ARG A 51 8.99 -1.29 6.50
CA ARG A 51 9.41 -2.20 7.59
C ARG A 51 9.83 -1.41 8.82
N GLN A 52 10.69 -0.39 8.65
CA GLN A 52 11.15 0.44 9.75
C GLN A 52 9.98 1.15 10.47
N VAL A 53 9.00 1.68 9.73
CA VAL A 53 7.84 2.34 10.31
C VAL A 53 6.93 1.33 11.04
N LEU A 54 6.71 0.14 10.48
CA LEU A 54 5.94 -0.93 11.12
C LEU A 54 6.58 -1.40 12.44
N GLU A 55 7.88 -1.64 12.43
CA GLU A 55 8.65 -2.01 13.63
C GLU A 55 8.59 -0.91 14.69
N SER A 56 8.74 0.36 14.28
CA SER A 56 8.61 1.51 15.20
C SER A 56 7.19 1.67 15.77
N SER A 57 6.19 1.13 15.07
CA SER A 57 4.79 1.12 15.51
C SER A 57 4.44 -0.09 16.39
N GLY A 58 5.42 -0.96 16.68
CA GLY A 58 5.25 -2.13 17.54
C GLY A 58 4.76 -3.40 16.83
N VAL A 59 4.90 -3.48 15.50
CA VAL A 59 4.61 -4.69 14.72
C VAL A 59 5.88 -5.50 14.53
N HIS A 60 5.83 -6.78 14.85
CA HIS A 60 6.92 -7.72 14.59
C HIS A 60 6.89 -8.16 13.14
N VAL A 61 7.87 -7.68 12.37
CA VAL A 61 8.01 -8.02 10.95
C VAL A 61 8.98 -9.19 10.79
N TYR A 62 8.48 -10.34 10.35
CA TYR A 62 9.31 -11.53 10.11
C TYR A 62 8.73 -12.39 8.98
N THR A 63 9.58 -13.22 8.37
CA THR A 63 9.16 -14.11 7.28
C THR A 63 8.35 -15.29 7.81
N GLY A 64 7.21 -15.57 7.21
CA GLY A 64 6.35 -16.70 7.61
C GLY A 64 5.29 -16.37 8.67
N ALA A 65 5.01 -15.10 8.91
CA ALA A 65 3.84 -14.69 9.69
C ALA A 65 2.52 -15.13 9.01
N THR A 66 1.44 -15.23 9.80
CA THR A 66 0.10 -15.64 9.33
C THR A 66 -0.42 -14.78 8.18
N TYR A 67 -0.15 -13.48 8.25
CA TYR A 67 -0.54 -12.52 7.23
C TYR A 67 0.70 -11.94 6.57
N LYS A 68 0.60 -11.72 5.26
CA LYS A 68 1.69 -11.22 4.45
C LYS A 68 1.24 -10.02 3.64
N LEU A 69 1.93 -8.90 3.77
CA LEU A 69 1.82 -7.75 2.89
C LEU A 69 2.82 -7.91 1.74
N PHE A 70 2.28 -8.02 0.52
CA PHE A 70 3.06 -8.10 -0.70
C PHE A 70 2.92 -6.80 -1.50
N LEU A 71 4.02 -6.09 -1.69
CA LEU A 71 4.10 -4.94 -2.59
C LEU A 71 4.33 -5.44 -4.01
N ALA A 72 3.27 -5.45 -4.82
CA ALA A 72 3.24 -6.12 -6.11
C ALA A 72 3.95 -5.31 -7.21
N ASP A 73 3.75 -4.00 -7.23
CA ASP A 73 4.36 -3.10 -8.20
C ASP A 73 4.44 -1.66 -7.64
N GLU A 74 5.49 -0.94 -8.00
CA GLU A 74 5.67 0.48 -7.68
C GLU A 74 6.04 1.23 -8.95
N LYS A 75 5.12 2.08 -9.42
CA LYS A 75 5.24 2.78 -10.69
C LYS A 75 5.41 4.28 -10.45
N GLU A 76 6.56 4.80 -10.83
CA GLU A 76 6.85 6.22 -10.83
C GLU A 76 6.65 6.79 -12.24
N THR A 77 5.84 7.83 -12.38
CA THR A 77 5.61 8.54 -13.64
C THR A 77 5.91 10.02 -13.48
N GLN A 78 6.35 10.62 -14.57
CA GLN A 78 6.66 12.04 -14.67
C GLN A 78 6.01 12.59 -15.92
N ARG A 79 5.28 13.69 -15.80
CA ARG A 79 4.56 14.33 -16.91
C ARG A 79 4.72 15.83 -16.85
N ASN A 80 5.07 16.46 -17.97
CA ASN A 80 5.03 17.93 -18.06
C ASN A 80 3.58 18.41 -18.13
N LEU A 81 3.20 19.28 -17.22
CA LEU A 81 1.89 19.92 -17.19
C LEU A 81 1.86 21.19 -18.05
N SER A 82 2.99 21.89 -18.13
CA SER A 82 3.14 23.11 -18.91
C SER A 82 4.42 23.11 -19.73
N TYR A 83 4.38 23.83 -20.86
CA TYR A 83 5.56 24.14 -21.66
C TYR A 83 5.78 25.64 -21.58
N ALA A 84 6.85 26.06 -20.92
CA ALA A 84 7.22 27.45 -20.87
C ALA A 84 8.08 27.82 -22.09
N SER A 85 7.99 29.08 -22.55
CA SER A 85 8.88 29.60 -23.59
C SER A 85 10.35 29.55 -23.13
N ALA A 86 11.28 29.45 -24.09
CA ALA A 86 12.70 29.20 -23.84
C ALA A 86 13.26 29.93 -22.61
N GLY A 87 13.76 29.16 -21.64
CA GLY A 87 14.41 29.66 -20.42
C GLY A 87 13.48 30.01 -19.26
N ARG A 88 12.22 29.54 -19.24
CA ARG A 88 11.32 29.68 -18.09
C ARG A 88 11.02 28.35 -17.43
N ALA A 89 10.68 28.40 -16.14
CA ALA A 89 10.30 27.21 -15.40
C ALA A 89 9.01 26.60 -15.96
N SER A 90 8.99 25.27 -16.10
CA SER A 90 7.84 24.47 -16.51
C SER A 90 7.39 23.58 -15.37
N ASP A 91 6.08 23.38 -15.22
CA ASP A 91 5.56 22.54 -14.15
C ASP A 91 5.54 21.07 -14.57
N ILE A 92 6.05 20.23 -13.68
CA ILE A 92 6.14 18.79 -13.85
C ILE A 92 5.31 18.13 -12.75
N GLU A 93 4.43 17.23 -13.16
CA GLU A 93 3.72 16.33 -12.27
C GLU A 93 4.55 15.06 -12.06
N LEU A 94 4.81 14.76 -10.79
CA LEU A 94 5.37 13.50 -10.32
C LEU A 94 4.23 12.68 -9.73
N SER A 95 4.11 11.42 -10.13
CA SER A 95 3.13 10.50 -9.60
C SER A 95 3.78 9.17 -9.24
N THR A 96 3.52 8.66 -8.05
CA THR A 96 3.92 7.32 -7.62
C THR A 96 2.69 6.51 -7.28
N GLU A 97 2.49 5.38 -7.95
CA GLU A 97 1.42 4.42 -7.66
C GLU A 97 2.03 3.13 -7.11
N LEU A 98 1.62 2.72 -5.91
CA LEU A 98 2.00 1.46 -5.28
C LEU A 98 0.79 0.53 -5.28
N THR A 99 0.93 -0.60 -5.97
CA THR A 99 -0.04 -1.70 -5.93
C THR A 99 0.39 -2.71 -4.87
N PHE A 100 -0.52 -3.06 -3.97
CA PHE A 100 -0.24 -3.99 -2.89
C PHE A 100 -1.34 -5.03 -2.73
N GLN A 101 -0.98 -6.11 -2.07
CA GLN A 101 -1.88 -7.20 -1.76
C GLN A 101 -1.62 -7.70 -0.35
N VAL A 102 -2.69 -7.94 0.41
CA VAL A 102 -2.63 -8.67 1.67
C VAL A 102 -2.99 -10.12 1.39
N GLN A 103 -2.06 -11.00 1.74
CA GLN A 103 -2.17 -12.43 1.63
C GLN A 103 -2.36 -13.03 3.01
N GLY A 104 -3.17 -14.08 3.06
CA GLY A 104 -3.42 -14.86 4.25
C GLY A 104 -2.67 -16.17 4.25
N ARG A 105 -3.27 -17.17 4.88
CA ARG A 105 -2.76 -18.55 4.87
C ARG A 105 -2.68 -19.07 3.45
N ASP A 106 -1.70 -19.93 3.18
CA ASP A 106 -1.45 -20.52 1.86
C ASP A 106 -1.26 -19.50 0.71
N GLN A 107 -0.83 -18.28 1.05
CA GLN A 107 -0.62 -17.17 0.10
C GLN A 107 -1.90 -16.74 -0.64
N LEU A 108 -3.08 -17.07 -0.09
CA LEU A 108 -4.36 -16.69 -0.66
C LEU A 108 -4.54 -15.16 -0.65
N PRO A 109 -4.94 -14.54 -1.78
CA PRO A 109 -5.28 -13.12 -1.82
C PRO A 109 -6.50 -12.83 -0.94
N LEU A 110 -6.31 -12.10 0.15
CA LEU A 110 -7.42 -11.62 0.98
C LEU A 110 -7.99 -10.31 0.44
N MET A 111 -7.09 -9.39 0.08
CA MET A 111 -7.44 -8.11 -0.52
C MET A 111 -6.26 -7.55 -1.31
N GLY A 112 -6.55 -6.68 -2.26
CA GLY A 112 -5.56 -5.88 -2.97
C GLY A 112 -6.13 -4.51 -3.27
N ASP A 113 -5.30 -3.49 -3.19
CA ASP A 113 -5.66 -2.11 -3.48
C ASP A 113 -4.42 -1.38 -4.01
N LYS A 114 -4.61 -0.12 -4.40
CA LYS A 114 -3.55 0.77 -4.86
C LYS A 114 -3.53 2.08 -4.10
N ILE A 115 -2.33 2.58 -3.84
CA ILE A 115 -2.10 3.87 -3.21
C ILE A 115 -1.35 4.74 -4.20
N GLN A 116 -1.89 5.93 -4.48
CA GLN A 116 -1.25 6.89 -5.35
C GLN A 116 -0.93 8.18 -4.60
N VAL A 117 0.26 8.73 -4.84
CA VAL A 117 0.68 10.06 -4.38
C VAL A 117 1.10 10.87 -5.61
N GLN A 118 0.67 12.12 -5.68
CA GLN A 118 0.97 13.04 -6.77
C GLN A 118 1.46 14.36 -6.19
N LYS A 119 2.50 14.93 -6.80
CA LYS A 119 3.00 16.28 -6.48
C LYS A 119 3.38 17.00 -7.75
N VAL A 120 3.22 18.32 -7.75
CA VAL A 120 3.66 19.20 -8.83
C VAL A 120 4.91 19.94 -8.37
N VAL A 121 5.92 19.99 -9.23
CA VAL A 121 7.22 20.64 -8.99
C VAL A 121 7.54 21.54 -10.17
N SER A 122 8.16 22.68 -9.92
CA SER A 122 8.61 23.58 -10.99
C SER A 122 10.02 23.19 -11.45
N HIS A 123 10.23 23.13 -12.75
CA HIS A 123 11.50 22.73 -13.36
C HIS A 123 12.07 23.89 -14.19
N ASP A 124 13.17 24.48 -13.73
CA ASP A 124 13.84 25.61 -14.35
C ASP A 124 14.89 25.12 -15.37
N GLY A 125 14.64 25.37 -16.66
CA GLY A 125 15.57 25.03 -17.74
C GLY A 125 16.93 25.73 -17.66
N ASN A 126 17.05 26.84 -16.92
CA ASN A 126 18.33 27.52 -16.70
C ASN A 126 19.10 26.95 -15.50
N ASN A 127 18.47 26.11 -14.66
CA ASN A 127 19.05 25.53 -13.46
C ASN A 127 18.70 24.03 -13.34
N LEU A 128 19.09 23.26 -14.35
CA LEU A 128 18.78 21.82 -14.44
C LEU A 128 19.21 21.05 -13.17
N VAL A 129 20.43 21.31 -12.66
CA VAL A 129 20.96 20.61 -11.48
C VAL A 129 20.12 20.90 -10.23
N GLY A 130 19.72 22.15 -10.03
CA GLY A 130 18.87 22.54 -8.90
C GLY A 130 17.49 21.88 -8.99
N SER A 131 16.87 21.94 -10.17
CA SER A 131 15.57 21.32 -10.39
C SER A 131 15.58 19.80 -10.28
N ASP A 132 16.65 19.12 -10.72
CA ASP A 132 16.80 17.68 -10.54
C ASP A 132 16.97 17.30 -9.06
N SER A 133 17.74 18.10 -8.31
CA SER A 133 17.88 17.91 -6.86
C SER A 133 16.54 18.10 -6.13
N GLU A 134 15.74 19.08 -6.55
CA GLU A 134 14.38 19.29 -6.02
C GLU A 134 13.46 18.10 -6.32
N ILE A 135 13.46 17.59 -7.55
CA ILE A 135 12.69 16.39 -7.93
C ILE A 135 13.08 15.19 -7.06
N ILE A 136 14.37 14.96 -6.83
CA ILE A 136 14.85 13.87 -5.97
C ILE A 136 14.35 14.04 -4.53
N GLN A 137 14.39 15.26 -3.99
CA GLN A 137 13.88 15.55 -2.66
C GLN A 137 12.37 15.32 -2.58
N VAL A 138 11.61 15.81 -3.54
CA VAL A 138 10.16 15.64 -3.61
C VAL A 138 9.78 14.16 -3.71
N ARG A 139 10.50 13.35 -4.50
CA ARG A 139 10.26 11.89 -4.54
C ARG A 139 10.50 11.22 -3.18
N LYS A 140 11.52 11.61 -2.43
CA LYS A 140 11.75 11.10 -1.06
C LYS A 140 10.59 11.45 -0.12
N GLU A 141 10.02 12.66 -0.26
CA GLU A 141 8.84 13.06 0.52
C GLU A 141 7.59 12.28 0.11
N MET A 142 7.35 12.13 -1.20
CA MET A 142 6.23 11.35 -1.73
C MET A 142 6.28 9.90 -1.23
N ARG A 143 7.48 9.30 -1.16
CA ARG A 143 7.68 7.96 -0.59
C ARG A 143 7.29 7.89 0.88
N ARG A 144 7.72 8.86 1.70
CA ARG A 144 7.33 8.94 3.12
C ARG A 144 5.83 9.07 3.28
N GLU A 145 5.20 9.90 2.46
CA GLU A 145 3.74 10.06 2.43
C GLU A 145 3.02 8.76 2.02
N LEU A 146 3.55 8.06 1.02
CA LEU A 146 3.01 6.80 0.54
C LEU A 146 3.10 5.71 1.62
N VAL A 147 4.20 5.63 2.35
CA VAL A 147 4.35 4.74 3.52
C VAL A 147 3.34 5.11 4.61
N GLN A 148 3.16 6.39 4.94
CA GLN A 148 2.16 6.82 5.93
C GLN A 148 0.73 6.44 5.52
N ARG A 149 0.37 6.64 4.23
CA ARG A 149 -0.92 6.20 3.69
C ARG A 149 -1.09 4.69 3.81
N MET A 150 -0.03 3.91 3.58
CA MET A 150 -0.05 2.46 3.78
C MET A 150 -0.31 2.08 5.23
N ILE A 151 0.37 2.70 6.19
CA ILE A 151 0.15 2.44 7.62
C ILE A 151 -1.30 2.75 8.01
N LEU A 152 -1.85 3.87 7.53
CA LEU A 152 -3.26 4.20 7.78
C LEU A 152 -4.21 3.14 7.21
N ARG A 153 -3.92 2.58 6.02
CA ARG A 153 -4.71 1.46 5.46
C ARG A 153 -4.61 0.22 6.34
N LEU A 154 -3.42 -0.11 6.85
CA LEU A 154 -3.22 -1.26 7.75
C LEU A 154 -3.90 -1.06 9.11
N GLN A 155 -4.00 0.17 9.62
CA GLN A 155 -4.73 0.47 10.86
C GLN A 155 -6.23 0.21 10.75
N LEU A 156 -6.79 0.28 9.53
CA LEU A 156 -8.20 -0.03 9.30
C LEU A 156 -8.48 -1.53 9.28
N LEU A 157 -7.44 -2.37 9.21
CA LEU A 157 -7.59 -3.83 9.18
C LEU A 157 -7.62 -4.39 10.61
N SER A 158 -8.77 -4.92 11.00
CA SER A 158 -8.90 -5.66 12.24
C SER A 158 -8.66 -7.16 12.04
N PRO A 159 -8.19 -7.89 13.08
CA PRO A 159 -8.07 -9.35 13.02
C PRO A 159 -9.36 -10.05 12.63
N GLN A 160 -10.51 -9.55 13.11
CA GLN A 160 -11.84 -10.08 12.79
C GLN A 160 -12.17 -9.95 11.30
N GLN A 161 -11.83 -8.81 10.69
CA GLN A 161 -12.02 -8.61 9.24
C GLN A 161 -11.12 -9.53 8.43
N LEU A 162 -9.86 -9.68 8.84
CA LEU A 162 -8.91 -10.59 8.19
C LEU A 162 -9.37 -12.05 8.26
N GLU A 163 -9.96 -12.49 9.38
CA GLU A 163 -10.56 -13.82 9.51
C GLU A 163 -11.76 -14.04 8.58
N ILE A 164 -12.64 -13.04 8.45
CA ILE A 164 -13.78 -13.11 7.52
C ILE A 164 -13.27 -13.22 6.08
N LEU A 165 -12.31 -12.37 5.69
CA LEU A 165 -11.70 -12.41 4.36
C LEU A 165 -11.03 -13.75 4.10
N GLN A 166 -10.35 -14.32 5.10
CA GLN A 166 -9.74 -15.64 5.00
C GLN A 166 -10.79 -16.73 4.75
N ARG A 167 -11.89 -16.76 5.50
CA ARG A 167 -12.96 -17.73 5.28
C ARG A 167 -13.54 -17.62 3.87
N THR A 168 -13.81 -16.40 3.43
CA THR A 168 -14.31 -16.17 2.06
C THR A 168 -13.31 -16.63 0.99
N ALA A 169 -12.02 -16.37 1.20
CA ALA A 169 -10.96 -16.84 0.30
C ALA A 169 -10.86 -18.38 0.29
N ASP A 170 -10.92 -19.02 1.46
CA ASP A 170 -10.87 -20.48 1.63
C ASP A 170 -12.09 -21.15 0.96
N ASP A 171 -13.30 -20.58 1.14
CA ASP A 171 -14.53 -21.10 0.55
C ASP A 171 -14.53 -20.95 -0.98
N LYS A 172 -14.04 -19.82 -1.49
CA LYS A 172 -13.86 -19.60 -2.93
C LYS A 172 -12.84 -20.57 -3.52
N ALA A 173 -11.70 -20.75 -2.85
CA ALA A 173 -10.66 -21.67 -3.32
C ALA A 173 -11.16 -23.12 -3.39
N LYS A 174 -11.97 -23.55 -2.43
CA LYS A 174 -12.63 -24.88 -2.47
C LYS A 174 -13.62 -24.98 -3.63
N ALA A 175 -14.47 -23.97 -3.82
CA ALA A 175 -15.43 -23.94 -4.92
C ALA A 175 -14.74 -24.00 -6.30
N ASP A 176 -13.65 -23.25 -6.47
CA ASP A 176 -12.86 -23.26 -7.70
C ASP A 176 -12.19 -24.63 -7.92
N ALA A 177 -11.67 -25.27 -6.87
CA ALA A 177 -11.09 -26.61 -6.95
C ALA A 177 -12.12 -27.70 -7.29
N ASP A 178 -13.32 -27.63 -6.71
CA ASP A 178 -14.40 -28.57 -7.00
C ASP A 178 -14.96 -28.39 -8.42
N ALA A 179 -15.05 -27.15 -8.90
CA ALA A 179 -15.40 -26.84 -10.29
C ALA A 179 -14.37 -27.39 -11.29
N LEU A 180 -13.08 -27.27 -10.99
CA LEU A 180 -12.00 -27.83 -11.82
C LEU A 180 -12.06 -29.37 -11.86
N LYS A 181 -12.29 -30.03 -10.73
CA LYS A 181 -12.45 -31.49 -10.69
C LYS A 181 -13.66 -31.95 -11.49
N ALA A 182 -14.80 -31.28 -11.32
CA ALA A 182 -16.00 -31.59 -12.09
C ALA A 182 -15.74 -31.43 -13.60
N ALA A 183 -15.09 -30.34 -14.03
CA ALA A 183 -14.70 -30.13 -15.42
C ALA A 183 -13.81 -31.25 -15.97
N GLN A 184 -12.80 -31.68 -15.19
CA GLN A 184 -11.93 -32.81 -15.56
C GLN A 184 -12.69 -34.13 -15.67
N GLU A 185 -13.66 -34.39 -14.79
CA GLU A 185 -14.51 -35.58 -14.86
C GLU A 185 -15.41 -35.56 -16.10
N TYR A 186 -15.98 -34.41 -16.46
CA TYR A 186 -16.75 -34.26 -17.71
C TYR A 186 -15.88 -34.51 -18.95
N GLU A 187 -14.65 -33.96 -18.99
CA GLU A 187 -13.72 -34.18 -20.10
C GLU A 187 -13.30 -35.64 -20.24
N ASN A 188 -13.00 -36.31 -19.12
CA ASN A 188 -12.61 -37.72 -19.13
C ASN A 188 -13.76 -38.66 -19.50
N ASN A 189 -14.99 -38.31 -19.12
CA ASN A 189 -16.19 -39.10 -19.45
C ASN A 189 -16.76 -38.80 -20.84
N THR A 190 -16.25 -37.77 -21.54
CA THR A 190 -16.66 -37.49 -22.92
C THR A 190 -15.95 -38.46 -23.88
N PRO A 191 -16.66 -39.35 -24.59
CA PRO A 191 -16.03 -40.33 -25.47
C PRO A 191 -15.30 -39.61 -26.61
N LYS A 192 -13.96 -39.70 -26.63
CA LYS A 192 -13.15 -39.27 -27.76
C LYS A 192 -13.46 -40.21 -28.93
N GLN A 193 -14.17 -39.71 -29.95
CA GLN A 193 -14.37 -40.48 -31.18
C GLN A 193 -13.01 -40.80 -31.79
N SER A 194 -12.69 -42.09 -31.91
CA SER A 194 -11.51 -42.55 -32.63
C SER A 194 -11.51 -41.93 -34.04
N PRO A 195 -10.38 -41.40 -34.52
CA PRO A 195 -10.30 -40.90 -35.89
C PRO A 195 -10.80 -41.98 -36.84
N VAL A 196 -11.81 -41.63 -37.64
CA VAL A 196 -12.32 -42.50 -38.69
C VAL A 196 -11.17 -42.73 -39.67
N GLU A 197 -10.64 -43.95 -39.69
CA GLU A 197 -9.71 -44.38 -40.73
C GLU A 197 -10.47 -44.36 -42.06
N VAL A 198 -10.24 -43.32 -42.84
CA VAL A 198 -10.66 -43.27 -44.24
C VAL A 198 -9.77 -44.26 -45.00
N PRO A 199 -10.32 -45.32 -45.62
CA PRO A 199 -9.53 -46.23 -46.43
C PRO A 199 -8.90 -45.45 -47.58
N ALA A 200 -7.58 -45.58 -47.76
CA ALA A 200 -6.90 -45.08 -48.93
C ALA A 200 -7.29 -45.94 -50.15
N GLU A 201 -7.95 -45.34 -51.13
CA GLU A 201 -8.04 -45.86 -52.50
C GLU A 201 -6.81 -45.45 -53.33
#